data_AF-A0A7J6P2H3-F1
#
_entry.id   AF-A0A7J6P2H3-F1
#
_cell.length_a   1.000
_cell.length_b   1.000
_cell.length_c   1.000
_cell.angle_alpha   90.00
_cell.angle_beta   90.00
_cell.angle_gamma   90.00
#
_symmetry.space_group_name_H-M   'P 1'
#
loop_
_entity.id
_entity.type
_entity.pdbx_description
1 polymer ?
#
loop_
_entity_poly.entity_id
_entity_poly.type
_entity_poly.pdbx_seq_one_letter_code
_entity_poly.pdbx_strand_id
1 'polypeptide(L)'
;MSRPFTDDDIKAVRDLCPMGSDSDVELALWRANGDRNVAVNMLLSQQPRPAGNAPEYPSRPQVAAPTVAVSPSGDVAVVDD
;
A
#
# COMPACT_ATOMS: atom_id res chain seq x y z
N MET A 1 4.55 2.70 32.95
CA MET A 1 4.91 2.41 31.55
C MET A 1 5.38 3.73 30.93
N SER A 2 6.62 3.80 30.45
CA SER A 2 7.12 5.01 29.77
C SER A 2 6.49 5.10 28.39
N ARG A 3 6.13 6.32 27.95
CA ARG A 3 5.64 6.56 26.59
C ARG A 3 6.78 6.25 25.61
N PRO A 4 6.55 5.45 24.54
CA PRO A 4 7.60 5.12 23.57
C PRO A 4 7.90 6.26 22.58
N PHE A 5 7.29 7.43 22.77
CA PHE A 5 7.41 8.62 21.93
C PHE A 5 7.47 9.88 22.81
N THR A 6 7.95 10.97 22.22
CA THR A 6 8.09 12.29 22.83
C THR A 6 7.04 13.27 22.31
N ASP A 7 6.91 14.42 22.96
CA ASP A 7 6.08 15.54 22.49
C ASP A 7 6.53 16.07 21.11
N ASP A 8 7.82 15.96 20.78
CA ASP A 8 8.34 16.31 19.46
C ASP A 8 7.78 15.38 18.37
N ASP A 9 7.65 14.08 18.69
CA ASP A 9 7.07 13.11 17.77
C ASP A 9 5.58 13.40 17.52
N ILE A 10 4.82 13.74 18.57
CA ILE A 10 3.40 14.15 18.44
C ILE A 10 3.30 15.38 17.53
N LYS A 11 4.14 16.40 17.77
CA LYS A 11 4.15 17.62 16.97
C LYS A 11 4.50 17.35 15.51
N ALA A 12 5.49 16.51 15.24
CA ALA A 12 5.91 16.15 13.89
C ALA A 12 4.81 15.40 13.13
N VAL A 13 4.13 14.45 13.77
CA VAL A 13 3.02 13.70 13.15
C VAL A 13 1.82 14.61 12.92
N ARG A 14 1.53 15.53 13.85
CA ARG A 14 0.43 16.50 13.74
C ARG A 14 0.66 17.55 12.64
N ASP A 15 1.91 17.96 12.43
CA ASP A 15 2.27 18.85 11.31
C ASP A 15 1.98 18.19 9.95
N LEU A 16 2.28 16.90 9.83
CA LEU A 16 2.04 16.10 8.62
C LEU A 16 0.57 15.70 8.45
N CYS A 17 -0.17 15.55 9.54
CA CYS A 17 -1.58 15.14 9.56
C CYS A 17 -2.44 16.15 10.34
N PRO A 18 -2.64 17.37 9.81
CA PRO A 18 -3.36 18.44 10.53
C PRO A 18 -4.86 18.14 10.74
N MET A 19 -5.40 17.16 10.02
CA MET A 19 -6.79 16.69 10.14
C MET A 19 -6.98 15.65 11.25
N GLY A 20 -5.89 15.07 11.78
CA GLY A 20 -5.95 14.07 12.86
C GLY A 20 -6.11 14.74 14.23
N SER A 21 -6.89 14.13 15.11
CA SER A 21 -6.97 14.56 16.51
C SER A 21 -5.68 14.18 17.25
N ASP A 22 -5.33 14.91 18.32
CA ASP A 22 -4.13 14.59 19.11
C ASP A 22 -4.19 13.17 19.69
N SER A 23 -5.39 12.71 20.08
CA SER A 23 -5.62 11.34 20.57
C SER A 23 -5.38 10.28 19.49
N ASP A 24 -5.72 10.55 18.23
CA ASP A 24 -5.42 9.65 17.12
C ASP A 24 -3.91 9.59 16.86
N VAL A 25 -3.22 10.73 16.96
CA VAL A 25 -1.75 10.82 16.81
C VAL A 25 -1.04 10.02 17.89
N GLU A 26 -1.43 10.20 19.16
CA GLU A 26 -0.88 9.45 20.29
C GLU A 26 -1.14 7.95 20.13
N LEU A 27 -2.36 7.56 19.74
CA LEU A 27 -2.72 6.15 19.52
C LEU A 27 -1.90 5.53 18.38
N ALA A 28 -1.69 6.27 17.28
CA ALA A 28 -0.90 5.83 16.15
C ALA A 28 0.58 5.67 16.53
N LEU A 29 1.16 6.62 17.26
CA LEU A 29 2.53 6.52 17.78
C LEU A 29 2.69 5.36 18.78
N TRP A 30 1.68 5.10 19.60
CA TRP A 30 1.67 3.96 20.52
C TRP A 30 1.67 2.64 19.76
N ARG A 31 0.83 2.50 18.73
CA ARG A 31 0.78 1.31 17.85
C ARG A 31 2.04 1.14 17.02
N ALA A 32 2.67 2.24 16.63
CA ALA A 32 3.92 2.27 15.87
C ALA A 32 5.17 2.11 16.76
N ASN A 33 5.01 1.92 18.08
CA ASN A 33 6.11 1.82 19.04
C ASN A 33 7.08 3.03 18.97
N GLY A 34 6.53 4.23 18.75
CA GLY A 34 7.27 5.48 18.61
C GLY A 34 7.77 5.80 17.20
N ASP A 35 7.51 4.95 16.19
CA ASP A 35 7.92 5.24 14.83
C ASP A 35 6.98 6.24 14.14
N ARG A 36 7.51 7.44 13.87
CA ARG A 36 6.77 8.56 13.25
C ARG A 36 6.26 8.21 11.85
N ASN A 37 7.06 7.54 11.02
CA ASN A 37 6.68 7.25 9.64
C ASN A 37 5.53 6.24 9.59
N VAL A 38 5.60 5.22 10.43
CA VAL A 38 4.54 4.22 10.55
C VAL A 38 3.27 4.85 11.10
N ALA A 39 3.37 5.72 12.11
CA ALA A 39 2.22 6.43 12.68
C ALA A 39 1.52 7.33 11.65
N VAL A 40 2.27 8.13 10.89
CA VAL A 40 1.73 8.96 9.80
C VAL A 40 1.06 8.10 8.74
N ASN A 41 1.70 7.02 8.30
CA ASN A 41 1.13 6.12 7.30
C ASN A 41 -0.18 5.48 7.80
N MET A 42 -0.27 5.11 9.08
CA MET A 42 -1.50 4.62 9.69
C MET A 42 -2.62 5.68 9.73
N LEU A 43 -2.29 6.93 10.02
CA LEU A 43 -3.28 8.03 10.03
C LEU A 43 -3.79 8.35 8.63
N LEU A 44 -2.89 8.46 7.66
CA LEU A 44 -3.24 8.70 6.25
C LEU A 44 -4.07 7.56 5.65
N SER A 45 -3.79 6.32 6.05
CA SER A 45 -4.53 5.13 5.58
C SER A 45 -5.95 5.04 6.15
N GLN A 46 -6.21 5.68 7.29
CA GLN A 46 -7.53 5.71 7.94
C GLN A 46 -8.40 6.87 7.44
N GLN A 47 -7.83 7.84 6.72
CA GLN A 47 -8.64 8.87 6.11
C GLN A 47 -9.56 8.24 5.06
N PRO A 48 -10.87 8.46 5.14
CA PRO A 48 -11.79 7.98 4.12
C PRO A 48 -11.34 8.60 2.79
N ARG A 49 -10.84 7.77 1.88
CA ARG A 49 -10.63 8.20 0.50
C ARG A 49 -11.96 8.78 0.03
N PRO A 50 -12.01 10.00 -0.52
CA PRO A 50 -13.23 10.48 -1.13
C PRO A 50 -13.66 9.43 -2.15
N ALA A 51 -14.81 8.82 -1.91
CA ALA A 51 -15.35 7.71 -2.69
C ALA A 51 -15.73 8.11 -4.14
N GLY A 52 -15.28 9.27 -4.61
CA GLY A 52 -15.70 9.89 -5.87
C GLY A 52 -14.62 10.03 -6.94
N ASN A 53 -13.35 9.74 -6.67
CA ASN A 53 -12.30 9.86 -7.68
C ASN A 53 -11.27 8.74 -7.51
N ALA A 54 -11.64 7.51 -7.88
CA ALA A 54 -10.64 6.73 -8.59
C ALA A 54 -10.24 7.60 -9.79
N PRO A 55 -8.96 7.97 -9.98
CA PRO A 55 -8.56 8.43 -11.29
C PRO A 55 -8.97 7.31 -12.23
N GLU A 56 -9.96 7.57 -13.07
CA GLU A 56 -10.13 6.80 -14.29
C GLU A 56 -8.78 6.94 -15.00
N TYR A 57 -7.91 5.96 -14.80
CA TYR A 57 -6.76 5.81 -15.64
C TYR A 57 -7.33 5.70 -17.05
N PRO A 58 -6.99 6.60 -17.98
CA PRO A 58 -7.33 6.36 -19.38
C PRO A 58 -6.78 4.97 -19.68
N SER A 59 -7.69 4.08 -20.06
CA SER A 59 -7.47 2.65 -20.26
C SER A 59 -6.03 2.41 -20.70
N ARG A 60 -5.20 1.90 -19.79
CA ARG A 60 -3.85 1.47 -20.12
C ARG A 60 -4.00 0.54 -21.34
N PRO A 61 -3.30 0.75 -22.47
CA PRO A 61 -3.35 -0.22 -23.55
C PRO A 61 -3.01 -1.56 -22.93
N GLN A 62 -3.92 -2.51 -23.11
CA GLN A 62 -3.83 -3.85 -22.56
C GLN A 62 -2.57 -4.46 -23.16
N VAL A 63 -1.44 -4.33 -22.46
CA VAL A 63 -0.24 -5.12 -22.77
C VAL A 63 -0.66 -6.55 -22.50
N ALA A 64 -1.00 -7.24 -23.59
CA ALA A 64 -1.42 -8.61 -23.59
C ALA A 64 -0.51 -9.40 -22.67
N ALA A 65 -1.11 -10.06 -21.68
CA ALA A 65 -0.38 -11.05 -20.89
C ALA A 65 0.34 -11.98 -21.88
N PRO A 66 1.61 -12.35 -21.66
CA PRO A 66 2.23 -13.38 -22.47
C PRO A 66 1.51 -14.68 -22.11
N THR A 67 0.50 -15.04 -22.90
CA THR A 67 -0.03 -16.40 -22.94
C THR A 67 1.11 -17.26 -23.45
N VAL A 68 1.90 -17.82 -22.54
CA VAL A 68 2.73 -18.97 -22.84
C VAL A 68 1.75 -20.11 -23.14
N ALA A 69 1.44 -20.26 -24.43
CA ALA A 69 0.81 -21.45 -24.95
C ALA A 69 1.87 -22.54 -24.96
N VAL A 70 1.87 -23.43 -23.97
CA VAL A 70 2.54 -24.72 -24.12
C VAL A 70 1.62 -25.56 -25.02
N SER A 71 2.01 -25.73 -26.28
CA SER A 71 1.28 -26.58 -27.22
C SER A 71 1.59 -28.05 -26.89
N PRO A 72 0.58 -28.90 -26.58
CA PRO A 72 0.77 -30.33 -26.67
C PRO A 72 0.49 -30.73 -28.13
N SER A 73 1.51 -31.07 -28.89
CA SER A 73 1.34 -31.73 -30.20
C SER A 73 2.16 -33.00 -30.21
N GLY A 74 1.44 -34.11 -30.32
CA GLY A 74 1.97 -35.46 -30.29
C GLY A 74 2.56 -35.90 -31.62
N ASP A 75 3.07 -37.14 -31.55
CA ASP A 75 3.27 -38.12 -32.61
C ASP A 75 4.00 -37.69 -33.89
N VAL A 76 5.25 -38.16 -34.01
CA VAL A 76 5.87 -38.35 -35.32
C VAL A 76 6.41 -39.78 -35.40
N ALA A 77 5.74 -40.60 -36.20
CA ALA A 77 6.30 -41.82 -36.76
C ALA A 77 7.09 -41.44 -38.02
N VAL A 78 8.41 -41.69 -38.03
CA VAL A 78 9.21 -41.84 -39.26
C VAL A 78 10.18 -43.00 -39.06
N VAL A 79 10.05 -43.97 -39.97
CA VAL A 79 10.93 -45.11 -40.27
C VAL A 79 12.16 -44.64 -41.08
N ASP A 80 13.35 -45.19 -40.78
CA ASP A 80 14.54 -45.53 -41.63
C ASP A 80 15.75 -45.62 -40.65
N ASP A 81 16.53 -46.70 -40.45
CA ASP A 81 17.20 -47.71 -41.32
C ASP A 81 17.19 -49.11 -40.65
#